data_AF-A0A946SGC1-F1
#
_entry.id   AF-A0A946SGC1-F1
#
_cell.length_a   1.000
_cell.length_b   1.000
_cell.length_c   1.000
_cell.angle_alpha   90.00
_cell.angle_beta   90.00
_cell.angle_gamma   90.00
#
_symmetry.space_group_name_H-M   'P 1'
#
loop_
_entity.id
_entity.type
_entity.pdbx_description
1 polymer ?
#
loop_
_entity_poly.entity_id
_entity_poly.type
_entity_poly.pdbx_seq_one_letter_code
_entity_poly.pdbx_strand_id
1 'polypeptide(L)'
;MIDLKTKTALWVLPIHLYAFLIPVALIPTLNHHELFLQEIIFSHKILVYAMFILALGSLFEIIQNHKDHWFITADKASGNGFSLYDGLFTFFILFGQVMILISFIGQYKWIIVISLLSLSLGPILYYKRKLIFLPTSIIGFLNTIVAFLLFSEPVIFMQLVMVGLTIVFFNKLIATNNQYFHGLTTLCASSGIVFLVIAIKKAALIS
;
A
#
# COMPACT_ATOMS: atom_id res chain seq x y z
N MET A 1 1.96 -25.77 -5.27
CA MET A 1 1.36 -26.44 -4.10
C MET A 1 1.18 -25.40 -3.01
N ILE A 2 0.18 -25.52 -2.12
CA ILE A 2 -0.07 -24.57 -1.01
C ILE A 2 0.27 -25.30 0.29
N ASP A 3 1.22 -24.78 1.05
CA ASP A 3 1.76 -25.42 2.26
C ASP A 3 1.08 -24.90 3.53
N LEU A 4 -0.20 -24.54 3.43
CA LEU A 4 -1.02 -24.06 4.54
C LEU A 4 -2.05 -25.12 4.93
N LYS A 5 -2.33 -25.25 6.23
CA LYS A 5 -3.53 -25.96 6.71
C LYS A 5 -4.77 -25.30 6.09
N THR A 6 -5.78 -26.09 5.73
CA THR A 6 -6.98 -25.63 5.01
C THR A 6 -7.63 -24.39 5.65
N LYS A 7 -7.82 -24.38 6.98
CA LYS A 7 -8.39 -23.23 7.70
C LYS A 7 -7.55 -21.96 7.53
N THR A 8 -6.23 -22.10 7.53
CA THR A 8 -5.32 -20.97 7.33
C THR A 8 -5.26 -20.53 5.87
N ALA A 9 -5.31 -21.46 4.92
CA ALA A 9 -5.41 -21.14 3.50
C ALA A 9 -6.69 -20.34 3.19
N LEU A 10 -7.83 -20.76 3.74
CA LEU A 10 -9.12 -20.05 3.64
C LEU A 10 -9.12 -18.66 4.30
N TRP A 11 -8.14 -18.37 5.15
CA TRP A 11 -7.94 -17.06 5.74
C TRP A 11 -6.97 -16.22 4.89
N VAL A 12 -5.78 -16.76 4.60
CA VAL A 12 -4.69 -16.02 3.95
C VAL A 12 -5.01 -15.69 2.49
N LEU A 13 -5.51 -16.65 1.71
CA LEU A 13 -5.71 -16.45 0.27
C LEU A 13 -6.77 -15.40 -0.05
N PRO A 14 -7.97 -15.41 0.58
CA PRO A 14 -8.96 -14.37 0.31
C PRO A 14 -8.50 -12.98 0.74
N ILE A 15 -7.67 -12.86 1.77
CA ILE A 15 -7.11 -11.57 2.18
C ILE A 15 -6.13 -11.03 1.14
N HIS A 16 -5.34 -11.88 0.48
CA HIS A 16 -4.50 -11.44 -0.64
C HIS A 16 -5.32 -11.04 -1.85
N LEU A 17 -6.42 -11.76 -2.12
CA LEU A 17 -7.36 -11.35 -3.15
C LEU A 17 -7.98 -9.99 -2.82
N TYR A 18 -8.34 -9.75 -1.55
CA TYR A 18 -8.75 -8.43 -1.07
C TYR A 18 -7.67 -7.38 -1.30
N ALA A 19 -6.41 -7.65 -0.93
CA ALA A 19 -5.30 -6.71 -1.12
C ALA A 19 -5.04 -6.35 -2.59
N PHE A 20 -5.27 -7.29 -3.50
CA PHE A 20 -5.18 -7.07 -4.94
C PHE A 20 -6.37 -6.26 -5.47
N LEU A 21 -7.59 -6.57 -5.05
CA LEU A 21 -8.80 -5.97 -5.60
C LEU A 21 -9.17 -4.63 -4.96
N ILE A 22 -8.84 -4.41 -3.68
CA ILE A 22 -9.35 -3.26 -2.93
C ILE A 22 -8.99 -1.90 -3.57
N PRO A 23 -7.78 -1.64 -4.10
CA PRO A 23 -7.49 -0.35 -4.72
C PRO A 23 -8.40 -0.10 -5.93
N VAL A 24 -8.61 -1.12 -6.77
CA VAL A 24 -9.44 -1.03 -7.98
C VAL A 24 -10.93 -0.94 -7.63
N ALA A 25 -11.38 -1.68 -6.62
CA ALA A 25 -12.76 -1.69 -6.16
C ALA A 25 -13.21 -0.32 -5.61
N LEU A 26 -12.26 0.55 -5.23
CA LEU A 26 -12.54 1.90 -4.74
C LEU A 26 -12.61 2.96 -5.86
N ILE A 27 -12.18 2.65 -7.08
CA ILE A 27 -12.23 3.57 -8.23
C ILE A 27 -13.65 4.11 -8.50
N PRO A 28 -14.73 3.31 -8.46
CA PRO A 28 -16.08 3.82 -8.64
C PRO A 28 -16.45 4.93 -7.64
N THR A 29 -15.99 4.84 -6.39
CA THR A 29 -16.20 5.88 -5.38
C THR A 29 -15.41 7.15 -5.71
N LEU A 30 -14.17 7.02 -6.18
CA LEU A 30 -13.38 8.17 -6.63
C LEU A 30 -14.05 8.88 -7.81
N ASN A 31 -14.48 8.12 -8.82
CA ASN A 31 -15.17 8.66 -10.00
C ASN A 31 -16.52 9.30 -9.63
N HIS A 32 -17.24 8.75 -8.66
CA HIS A 32 -18.49 9.35 -8.18
C HIS A 32 -18.28 10.75 -7.57
N HIS A 33 -17.11 10.99 -6.97
CA HIS A 33 -16.73 12.27 -6.39
C HIS A 33 -15.74 13.06 -7.27
N GLU A 34 -15.72 12.82 -8.59
CA GLU A 34 -14.74 13.43 -9.50
C GLU A 34 -14.79 14.96 -9.48
N LEU A 35 -15.97 15.59 -9.54
CA LEU A 35 -16.10 17.05 -9.56
C LEU A 35 -15.51 17.70 -8.31
N PHE A 36 -15.87 17.17 -7.14
CA PHE A 36 -15.30 17.57 -5.84
C PHE A 36 -13.77 17.43 -5.82
N LEU A 37 -13.25 16.30 -6.32
CA LEU A 37 -11.82 16.06 -6.37
C LEU A 37 -11.12 17.03 -7.35
N GLN A 38 -11.70 17.35 -8.49
CA GLN A 38 -11.11 18.30 -9.45
C GLN A 38 -10.96 19.72 -8.89
N GLU A 39 -11.75 20.09 -7.87
CA GLU A 39 -11.64 21.39 -7.19
C GLU A 39 -10.53 21.41 -6.12
N ILE A 40 -10.24 20.26 -5.51
CA ILE A 40 -9.38 20.18 -4.32
C ILE A 40 -7.98 19.64 -4.63
N ILE A 41 -7.87 18.70 -5.55
CA ILE A 41 -6.61 17.99 -5.83
C ILE A 41 -6.07 18.34 -7.22
N PHE A 42 -4.76 18.16 -7.39
CA PHE A 42 -4.09 18.42 -8.66
C PHE A 42 -4.62 17.57 -9.83
N SER A 43 -4.89 16.28 -9.62
CA SER A 43 -5.38 15.42 -10.70
C SER A 43 -6.10 14.16 -10.22
N HIS A 44 -7.42 14.12 -10.41
CA HIS A 44 -8.24 12.92 -10.25
C HIS A 44 -7.74 11.74 -11.11
N LYS A 45 -7.35 11.98 -12.36
CA LYS A 45 -6.87 10.93 -13.27
C LYS A 45 -5.61 10.23 -12.73
N ILE A 46 -4.65 11.00 -12.20
CA ILE A 46 -3.43 10.42 -11.60
C ILE A 46 -3.80 9.58 -10.37
N LEU A 47 -4.76 10.03 -9.55
CA LEU A 47 -5.23 9.26 -8.39
C LEU A 47 -5.83 7.91 -8.81
N VAL A 48 -6.63 7.87 -9.88
CA VAL A 48 -7.18 6.63 -10.43
C VAL A 48 -6.07 5.71 -10.94
N TYR A 49 -5.08 6.24 -11.66
CA TYR A 49 -3.93 5.44 -12.09
C TYR A 49 -3.11 4.88 -10.92
N ALA A 50 -2.99 5.65 -9.84
CA ALA A 50 -2.33 5.17 -8.62
C ALA A 50 -2.99 3.91 -8.06
N MET A 51 -4.33 3.79 -8.15
CA MET A 51 -5.05 2.60 -7.69
C MET A 51 -4.65 1.34 -8.48
N PHE A 52 -4.52 1.46 -9.81
CA PHE A 52 -4.05 0.35 -10.65
C PHE A 52 -2.61 -0.04 -10.34
N ILE A 53 -1.74 0.95 -10.10
CA ILE A 53 -0.34 0.72 -9.74
C ILE A 53 -0.21 0.01 -8.39
N LEU A 54 -1.03 0.38 -7.39
CA LEU A 54 -1.08 -0.32 -6.11
C LEU A 54 -1.54 -1.78 -6.28
N ALA A 55 -2.59 -2.03 -7.06
CA ALA A 55 -3.06 -3.39 -7.35
C ALA A 55 -1.99 -4.22 -8.08
N LEU A 56 -1.24 -3.61 -9.01
CA LEU A 56 -0.11 -4.26 -9.66
C LEU A 56 1.01 -4.62 -8.68
N GLY A 57 1.26 -3.77 -7.66
CA GLY A 57 2.13 -4.12 -6.54
C GLY A 57 1.65 -5.40 -5.84
N SER A 58 0.40 -5.43 -5.38
CA SER A 58 -0.19 -6.60 -4.70
C SER A 58 -0.12 -7.89 -5.56
N LEU A 59 -0.18 -7.78 -6.89
CA LEU A 59 0.00 -8.93 -7.77
C LEU A 59 1.40 -9.55 -7.64
N PHE A 60 2.45 -8.73 -7.55
CA PHE A 60 3.81 -9.25 -7.36
C PHE A 60 4.00 -9.91 -5.99
N GLU A 61 3.35 -9.39 -4.95
CA GLU A 61 3.29 -10.04 -3.64
C GLU A 61 2.62 -11.42 -3.73
N ILE A 62 1.49 -11.53 -4.45
CA ILE A 62 0.81 -12.82 -4.68
C ILE A 62 1.72 -13.79 -5.43
N ILE A 63 2.41 -13.33 -6.48
CA ILE A 63 3.33 -14.18 -7.26
C ILE A 63 4.44 -14.70 -6.34
N GLN A 64 5.05 -13.85 -5.52
CA GLN A 64 6.11 -14.27 -4.61
C GLN A 64 5.60 -15.26 -3.55
N ASN A 65 4.46 -14.95 -2.93
CA ASN A 65 3.83 -15.85 -1.97
C ASN A 65 3.48 -17.20 -2.58
N HIS A 66 3.02 -17.24 -3.83
CA HIS A 66 2.77 -18.49 -4.55
C HIS A 66 4.05 -19.31 -4.73
N LYS A 67 5.18 -18.66 -5.07
CA LYS A 67 6.50 -19.31 -5.18
C LYS A 67 6.98 -19.86 -3.85
N ASP A 68 6.66 -19.18 -2.75
CA ASP A 68 6.94 -19.62 -1.38
C ASP A 68 5.88 -20.59 -0.83
N HIS A 69 4.96 -21.07 -1.67
CA HIS A 69 3.86 -21.97 -1.32
C HIS A 69 2.96 -21.43 -0.20
N TRP A 70 2.86 -20.11 -0.08
CA TRP A 70 2.04 -19.34 0.86
C TRP A 70 2.41 -19.51 2.35
N PHE A 71 3.49 -20.23 2.63
CA PHE A 71 3.95 -20.48 3.98
C PHE A 71 5.19 -19.64 4.25
N ILE A 72 5.04 -18.53 4.96
CA ILE A 72 6.11 -17.54 5.17
C ILE A 72 6.94 -17.90 6.40
N THR A 73 8.25 -17.94 6.23
CA THR A 73 9.24 -18.16 7.29
C THR A 73 10.45 -17.25 7.05
N ALA A 74 11.27 -17.04 8.09
CA ALA A 74 12.42 -16.13 8.04
C ALA A 74 13.44 -16.45 6.93
N ASP A 75 13.52 -17.71 6.49
CA ASP A 75 14.43 -18.20 5.45
C ASP A 75 13.89 -18.03 4.03
N LYS A 76 12.58 -17.83 3.86
CA LYS A 76 11.96 -17.63 2.54
C LYS A 76 12.03 -16.18 2.09
N ALA A 77 11.95 -15.98 0.78
CA ALA A 77 12.00 -14.66 0.16
C ALA A 77 10.92 -13.71 0.70
N SER A 78 9.65 -14.15 0.76
CA SER A 78 8.54 -13.39 1.36
C SER A 78 8.73 -13.06 2.84
N GLY A 79 9.50 -13.86 3.59
CA GLY A 79 9.74 -13.64 5.02
C GLY A 79 10.99 -12.82 5.33
N ASN A 80 12.02 -12.92 4.50
CA ASN A 80 13.21 -12.06 4.59
C ASN A 80 13.09 -10.77 3.78
N GLY A 81 12.08 -10.66 2.91
CA GLY A 81 11.78 -9.50 2.08
C GLY A 81 12.71 -9.33 0.87
N PHE A 82 13.40 -10.38 0.42
CA PHE A 82 14.39 -10.28 -0.65
C PHE A 82 14.20 -11.30 -1.77
N SER A 83 13.53 -10.86 -2.82
CA SER A 83 13.50 -11.48 -4.14
C SER A 83 13.28 -10.44 -5.24
N LEU A 84 13.27 -10.86 -6.50
CA LEU A 84 12.83 -9.99 -7.59
C LEU A 84 11.38 -9.53 -7.38
N TYR A 85 10.48 -10.44 -7.00
CA TYR A 85 9.05 -10.13 -6.89
C TYR A 85 8.73 -9.30 -5.64
N ASP A 86 9.39 -9.53 -4.51
CA ASP A 86 9.28 -8.64 -3.33
C ASP A 86 9.82 -7.23 -3.64
N GLY A 87 10.86 -7.14 -4.48
CA GLY A 87 11.43 -5.87 -4.92
C GLY A 87 10.47 -5.12 -5.84
N LEU A 88 9.85 -5.83 -6.78
CA LEU A 88 8.81 -5.28 -7.65
C LEU A 88 7.59 -4.85 -6.83
N PHE A 89 7.10 -5.69 -5.90
CA PHE A 89 6.05 -5.32 -4.96
C PHE A 89 6.39 -4.01 -4.23
N THR A 90 7.54 -3.96 -3.56
CA THR A 90 8.00 -2.77 -2.82
C THR A 90 8.07 -1.53 -3.71
N PHE A 91 8.60 -1.67 -4.92
CA PHE A 91 8.71 -0.59 -5.89
C PHE A 91 7.34 -0.08 -6.35
N PHE A 92 6.41 -0.97 -6.72
CA PHE A 92 5.09 -0.58 -7.19
C PHE A 92 4.21 0.00 -6.07
N ILE A 93 4.37 -0.43 -4.82
CA ILE A 93 3.75 0.23 -3.67
C ILE A 93 4.27 1.65 -3.51
N LEU A 94 5.59 1.85 -3.55
CA LEU A 94 6.19 3.19 -3.52
C LEU A 94 5.70 4.05 -4.69
N PHE A 95 5.63 3.47 -5.89
CA PHE A 95 5.17 4.18 -7.08
C PHE A 95 3.70 4.60 -6.96
N GLY A 96 2.83 3.71 -6.49
CA GLY A 96 1.43 4.05 -6.23
C GLY A 96 1.31 5.18 -5.22
N GLN A 97 2.06 5.13 -4.12
CA GLN A 97 2.08 6.20 -3.13
C GLN A 97 2.61 7.54 -3.68
N VAL A 98 3.65 7.51 -4.51
CA VAL A 98 4.16 8.70 -5.21
C VAL A 98 3.10 9.28 -6.13
N MET A 99 2.38 8.44 -6.88
CA MET A 99 1.29 8.90 -7.74
C MET A 99 0.14 9.51 -6.94
N ILE A 100 -0.20 8.96 -5.76
CA ILE A 100 -1.16 9.58 -4.85
C ILE A 100 -0.68 10.99 -4.46
N LEU A 101 0.58 11.13 -4.05
CA LEU A 101 1.13 12.44 -3.63
C LEU A 101 1.08 13.47 -4.76
N ILE A 102 1.48 13.06 -5.97
CA ILE A 102 1.41 13.90 -7.18
C ILE A 102 -0.05 14.23 -7.52
N SER A 103 -0.97 13.28 -7.37
CA SER A 103 -2.39 13.52 -7.63
C SER A 103 -2.98 14.58 -6.71
N PHE A 104 -2.49 14.66 -5.47
CA PHE A 104 -2.93 15.65 -4.49
C PHE A 104 -2.32 17.02 -4.75
N ILE A 105 -1.00 17.09 -4.88
CA ILE A 105 -0.28 18.37 -4.84
C ILE A 105 0.84 18.48 -5.90
N GLY A 106 0.65 17.85 -7.06
CA GLY A 106 1.61 17.80 -8.16
C GLY A 106 1.95 19.14 -8.82
N GLN A 107 1.21 20.21 -8.51
CA GLN A 107 1.53 21.58 -8.96
C GLN A 107 2.86 22.10 -8.37
N TYR A 108 3.30 21.57 -7.22
CA TYR A 108 4.52 22.03 -6.59
C TYR A 108 5.75 21.26 -7.12
N LYS A 109 6.69 21.97 -7.73
CA LYS A 109 7.91 21.37 -8.33
C LYS A 109 8.70 20.49 -7.35
N TRP A 110 8.74 20.84 -6.07
CA TRP A 110 9.44 20.06 -5.04
C TRP A 110 8.82 18.68 -4.82
N ILE A 111 7.51 18.52 -5.06
CA ILE A 111 6.82 17.22 -5.00
C ILE A 111 7.29 16.31 -6.12
N ILE A 112 7.49 16.85 -7.32
CA ILE A 112 8.04 16.08 -8.44
C ILE A 112 9.47 15.64 -8.13
N VAL A 113 10.30 16.53 -7.58
CA VAL A 113 11.69 16.23 -7.20
C VAL A 113 11.75 15.13 -6.14
N ILE A 114 11.01 15.25 -5.03
CA ILE A 114 11.03 14.24 -3.96
C ILE A 114 10.49 12.89 -4.44
N SER A 115 9.50 12.91 -5.34
CA SER A 115 8.94 11.71 -5.98
C SER A 115 9.98 10.98 -6.82
N LEU A 116 10.69 11.68 -7.71
CA LEU A 116 11.75 11.10 -8.54
C LEU A 116 12.92 10.57 -7.71
N LEU A 117 13.33 11.32 -6.68
CA LEU A 117 14.36 10.88 -5.74
C LEU A 117 13.92 9.61 -5.01
N SER A 118 12.69 9.55 -4.53
CA SER A 118 12.17 8.38 -3.82
C SER A 118 12.12 7.15 -4.71
N LEU A 119 11.61 7.29 -5.94
CA LEU A 119 11.57 6.20 -6.93
C LEU A 119 12.96 5.71 -7.36
N SER A 120 13.95 6.60 -7.39
CA SER A 120 15.34 6.23 -7.71
C SER A 120 16.03 5.56 -6.52
N LEU A 121 15.81 6.08 -5.31
CA LEU A 121 16.42 5.56 -4.09
C LEU A 121 15.84 4.21 -3.66
N GLY A 122 14.54 3.97 -3.88
CA GLY A 122 13.87 2.72 -3.50
C GLY A 122 14.61 1.46 -3.97
N PRO A 123 14.82 1.27 -5.29
CA PRO A 123 15.55 0.14 -5.82
C PRO A 123 17.00 0.04 -5.31
N ILE A 124 17.70 1.17 -5.15
CA ILE A 124 19.07 1.21 -4.64
C ILE A 124 19.14 0.71 -3.20
N LEU A 125 18.25 1.19 -2.34
CA LEU A 125 18.15 0.82 -0.93
C LEU A 125 17.70 -0.63 -0.76
N TYR A 126 16.77 -1.08 -1.60
CA TYR A 126 16.34 -2.48 -1.67
C TYR A 126 17.51 -3.41 -2.03
N TYR A 127 18.25 -3.11 -3.10
CA TYR A 127 19.41 -3.89 -3.52
C TYR A 127 20.50 -3.93 -2.43
N LYS A 128 20.77 -2.79 -1.78
CA LYS A 128 21.74 -2.69 -0.68
C LYS A 128 21.24 -3.28 0.64
N ARG A 129 19.98 -3.71 0.72
CA ARG A 129 19.32 -4.22 1.92
C ARG A 129 19.40 -3.26 3.12
N LYS A 130 19.35 -1.96 2.86
CA LYS A 130 19.47 -0.91 3.89
C LYS A 130 18.31 0.05 3.79
N LEU A 131 17.65 0.34 4.92
CA LEU A 131 16.58 1.35 5.02
C LEU A 131 15.51 1.20 3.92
N ILE A 132 15.14 -0.03 3.60
CA ILE A 132 14.33 -0.40 2.43
C ILE A 132 12.99 0.33 2.42
N PHE A 133 12.36 0.43 3.59
CA PHE A 133 11.07 1.08 3.75
C PHE A 133 11.16 2.60 3.90
N LEU A 134 12.35 3.20 4.01
CA LEU A 134 12.50 4.64 4.25
C LEU A 134 11.81 5.50 3.18
N PRO A 135 11.98 5.26 1.86
CA PRO A 135 11.28 6.04 0.85
C PRO A 135 9.76 5.92 0.98
N THR A 136 9.26 4.70 1.16
CA THR A 136 7.83 4.41 1.32
C THR A 136 7.26 5.05 2.60
N SER A 137 8.01 5.04 3.70
CA SER A 137 7.60 5.69 4.96
C SER A 137 7.52 7.20 4.82
N ILE A 138 8.49 7.85 4.16
CA ILE A 138 8.48 9.29 3.93
C ILE A 138 7.28 9.68 3.07
N ILE A 139 7.11 9.02 1.92
CA ILE A 139 6.01 9.34 1.00
C ILE A 139 4.65 9.00 1.63
N GLY A 140 4.51 7.86 2.30
CA GLY A 140 3.28 7.47 3.00
C GLY A 140 2.89 8.45 4.11
N PHE A 141 3.87 8.94 4.88
CA PHE A 141 3.62 9.97 5.89
C PHE A 141 3.17 11.29 5.25
N LEU A 142 3.87 11.75 4.21
CA LEU A 142 3.48 12.95 3.46
C LEU A 142 2.08 12.83 2.88
N ASN A 143 1.73 11.69 2.29
CA ASN A 143 0.38 11.42 1.80
C ASN A 143 -0.68 11.57 2.89
N THR A 144 -0.41 11.03 4.09
CA THR A 144 -1.33 11.13 5.23
C THR A 144 -1.54 12.58 5.64
N ILE A 145 -0.46 13.35 5.80
CA ILE A 145 -0.53 14.77 6.19
C ILE A 145 -1.23 15.59 5.12
N VAL A 146 -0.87 15.42 3.85
CA VAL A 146 -1.46 16.16 2.73
C VAL A 146 -2.94 15.82 2.57
N ALA A 147 -3.31 14.55 2.64
CA ALA A 147 -4.72 14.15 2.59
C ALA A 147 -5.52 14.75 3.75
N PHE A 148 -4.97 14.80 4.96
CA PHE A 148 -5.63 15.47 6.08
C PHE A 148 -5.81 16.97 5.82
N LEU A 149 -4.81 17.66 5.29
CA LEU A 149 -4.89 19.08 4.97
C LEU A 149 -5.92 19.38 3.86
N LEU A 150 -6.07 18.48 2.89
CA LEU A 150 -7.00 18.65 1.78
C LEU A 150 -8.44 18.32 2.15
N PHE A 151 -8.65 17.26 2.91
CA PHE A 151 -10.00 16.74 3.20
C PHE A 151 -10.49 17.09 4.60
N SER A 152 -9.63 17.57 5.50
CA SER A 152 -9.94 17.89 6.91
C SER A 152 -10.57 16.72 7.68
N GLU A 153 -10.30 15.48 7.28
CA GLU A 153 -10.92 14.27 7.82
C GLU A 153 -9.93 13.45 8.66
N PRO A 154 -10.08 13.39 10.00
CA PRO A 154 -9.13 12.72 10.90
C PRO A 154 -9.00 11.22 10.66
N VAL A 155 -9.98 10.59 10.00
CA VAL A 155 -9.97 9.16 9.69
C VAL A 155 -8.75 8.75 8.84
N ILE A 156 -8.16 9.70 8.10
CA ILE A 156 -6.91 9.49 7.34
C ILE A 156 -5.78 8.92 8.20
N PHE A 157 -5.68 9.33 9.48
CA PHE A 157 -4.60 8.87 10.37
C PHE A 157 -4.67 7.37 10.69
N MET A 158 -5.79 6.70 10.41
CA MET A 158 -5.88 5.25 10.50
C MET A 158 -4.91 4.54 9.54
N GLN A 159 -4.44 5.20 8.48
CA GLN A 159 -3.37 4.67 7.63
C GLN A 159 -2.08 4.38 8.43
N LEU A 160 -1.70 5.28 9.34
CA LEU A 160 -0.52 5.09 10.18
C LEU A 160 -0.72 3.95 11.19
N VAL A 161 -1.93 3.83 11.73
CA VAL A 161 -2.29 2.70 12.60
C VAL A 161 -2.17 1.37 11.86
N MET A 162 -2.67 1.30 10.62
CA MET A 162 -2.57 0.11 9.77
C MET A 162 -1.12 -0.28 9.48
N VAL A 163 -0.25 0.70 9.21
CA VAL A 163 1.21 0.46 9.05
C VAL A 163 1.81 -0.11 10.33
N GLY A 164 1.50 0.48 11.49
CA GLY A 164 1.99 -0.02 12.78
C GLY A 164 1.55 -1.46 13.06
N LEU A 165 0.28 -1.78 12.80
CA LEU A 165 -0.25 -3.14 12.95
C LEU A 165 0.39 -4.13 11.97
N THR A 166 0.65 -3.71 10.73
CA THR A 166 1.36 -4.54 9.73
C THR A 166 2.71 -4.99 10.27
N ILE A 167 3.50 -4.07 10.82
CA ILE A 167 4.82 -4.38 11.39
C ILE A 167 4.70 -5.32 12.59
N VAL A 168 3.74 -5.05 13.49
CA VAL A 168 3.51 -5.89 14.68
C VAL A 168 3.14 -7.32 14.29
N PHE A 169 2.22 -7.50 13.34
CA PHE A 169 1.78 -8.82 12.90
C PHE A 169 2.84 -9.54 12.08
N PHE A 170 3.59 -8.85 11.23
CA PHE A 170 4.69 -9.46 10.49
C PHE A 170 5.79 -9.97 11.44
N ASN A 171 6.17 -9.17 12.45
CA ASN A 171 7.14 -9.62 13.44
C ASN A 171 6.64 -10.84 14.23
N LYS A 172 5.34 -10.89 14.58
CA LYS A 172 4.73 -12.07 15.21
C LYS A 172 4.72 -13.28 14.27
N LEU A 173 4.43 -13.08 12.99
CA LEU A 173 4.48 -14.13 11.97
C LEU A 173 5.87 -14.76 11.94
N ILE A 174 6.92 -13.95 11.79
CA ILE A 174 8.30 -14.43 11.69
C ILE A 174 8.77 -15.07 13.00
N ALA A 175 8.42 -14.49 14.16
CA ALA A 175 8.85 -15.03 15.45
C ALA A 175 8.18 -16.37 15.82
N THR A 176 6.96 -16.62 15.34
CA THR A 176 6.16 -17.78 15.75
C THR A 176 5.91 -18.80 14.64
N ASN A 177 6.24 -18.45 13.39
CA ASN A 177 5.81 -19.16 12.17
C ASN A 177 4.29 -19.39 12.07
N ASN A 178 3.48 -18.68 12.87
CA ASN A 178 2.04 -18.82 12.84
C ASN A 178 1.44 -18.04 11.67
N GLN A 179 1.09 -18.77 10.62
CA GLN A 179 0.56 -18.25 9.36
C GLN A 179 -0.81 -17.55 9.49
N TYR A 180 -1.48 -17.59 10.65
CA TYR A 180 -2.62 -16.70 10.88
C TYR A 180 -2.21 -15.22 10.81
N PHE A 181 -1.02 -14.88 11.31
CA PHE A 181 -0.48 -13.52 11.27
C PHE A 181 -0.08 -13.07 9.85
N HIS A 182 0.12 -14.01 8.92
CA HIS A 182 0.29 -13.68 7.50
C HIS A 182 -0.93 -12.93 6.98
N GLY A 183 -2.13 -13.50 7.16
CA GLY A 183 -3.37 -12.83 6.75
C GLY A 183 -3.59 -11.51 7.49
N LEU A 184 -3.28 -11.41 8.78
CA LEU A 184 -3.40 -10.13 9.51
C LEU A 184 -2.45 -9.05 8.98
N THR A 185 -1.22 -9.44 8.65
CA THR A 185 -0.23 -8.53 8.06
C THR A 185 -0.74 -7.98 6.74
N THR A 186 -1.18 -8.85 5.83
CA THR A 186 -1.69 -8.47 4.51
C THR A 186 -2.96 -7.62 4.62
N LEU A 187 -3.88 -7.98 5.52
CA LEU A 187 -5.11 -7.21 5.75
C LEU A 187 -4.79 -5.78 6.19
N CYS A 188 -3.92 -5.62 7.19
CA CYS A 188 -3.52 -4.29 7.66
C CYS A 188 -2.79 -3.51 6.57
N ALA A 189 -1.82 -4.13 5.88
CA ALA A 189 -1.03 -3.48 4.84
C ALA A 189 -1.90 -2.92 3.70
N SER A 190 -2.98 -3.62 3.36
CA SER A 190 -3.88 -3.25 2.26
C SER A 190 -5.06 -2.37 2.67
N SER A 191 -5.40 -2.31 3.97
CA SER A 191 -6.57 -1.55 4.45
C SER A 191 -6.35 -0.04 4.53
N GLY A 192 -5.11 0.44 4.46
CA GLY A 192 -4.80 1.88 4.52
C GLY A 192 -5.55 2.70 3.47
N ILE A 193 -5.63 2.20 2.23
CA ILE A 193 -6.26 2.92 1.12
C ILE A 193 -7.76 3.13 1.32
N VAL A 194 -8.42 2.25 2.08
CA VAL A 194 -9.85 2.39 2.41
C VAL A 194 -10.09 3.67 3.21
N PHE A 195 -9.21 3.99 4.15
CA PHE A 195 -9.35 5.20 4.97
C PHE A 195 -9.13 6.49 4.17
N LEU A 196 -8.30 6.46 3.12
CA LEU A 196 -8.22 7.57 2.17
C LEU A 196 -9.57 7.82 1.49
N VAL A 197 -10.20 6.77 0.99
CA VAL A 197 -11.46 6.89 0.25
C VAL A 197 -12.63 7.24 1.18
N ILE A 198 -12.64 6.75 2.42
CA ILE A 198 -13.61 7.18 3.44
C ILE A 198 -13.48 8.67 3.72
N ALA A 199 -12.26 9.20 3.84
CA ALA A 199 -12.04 10.62 4.06
C ALA A 199 -12.54 11.47 2.89
N ILE A 200 -12.22 11.08 1.64
CA ILE A 200 -12.73 11.75 0.44
C ILE A 200 -14.26 11.78 0.46
N LYS A 201 -14.89 10.62 0.68
CA LYS A 201 -16.35 10.50 0.72
C LYS A 201 -16.97 11.40 1.79
N LYS A 202 -16.38 11.45 2.99
CA LYS A 202 -16.88 12.29 4.07
C LYS A 202 -16.75 13.77 3.76
N ALA A 203 -15.58 14.19 3.28
CA ALA A 203 -15.34 15.58 2.91
C ALA A 203 -16.29 16.05 1.80
N ALA A 204 -16.58 15.19 0.82
CA ALA A 204 -17.53 15.49 -0.25
C ALA A 204 -19.01 15.56 0.19
N LEU A 205 -19.36 15.03 1.37
CA LEU A 205 -20.73 15.11 1.91
C LEU A 205 -21.00 16.41 2.66
N ILE A 206 -19.95 17.15 3.03
CA ILE A 206 -20.02 18.38 3.82
C ILE A 206 -19.62 19.63 3.02
N SER A 207 -19.17 19.45 1.78
CA SER A 207 -18.89 20.50 0.78
C SER A 207 -20.13 20.84 -0.04
#